data_AF-A0A933YC55-F1
#
_entry.id   AF-A0A933YC55-F1
#
_cell.length_a   1.000
_cell.length_b   1.000
_cell.length_c   1.000
_cell.angle_alpha   90.00
_cell.angle_beta   90.00
_cell.angle_gamma   90.00
#
_symmetry.space_group_name_H-M   'P 1'
#
loop_
_entity.id
_entity.type
_entity.pdbx_description
1 polymer ?
#
loop_
_entity_poly.entity_id
_entity_poly.type
_entity_poly.pdbx_seq_one_letter_code
_entity_poly.pdbx_strand_id
1 'polypeptide(L)'
;MSRLFYFLLVLAAPIIVCGQSKVIELKHADELQGRIVNGEEVRELIRNVHFLQPAEGGGFVRVWCDRALQYRTQNKIELFGNVKIIRDSITITSQEGTYFGDTRFVEVRTGVKLVRGRSVLTAKTGKYYSDEKRSHFTTNVKLVDSMSTVTCDTMIYFERDARSIAVGNVRLDDVENASTVFGDSLLHFEQRRFTLVPKNPRLLQIDTAADGAIDSMLVTSRSMESYQDPTQRFVALDSVKIARGDLAATAGR
;
A
#
# COMPACT_ATOMS: atom_id res chain seq x y z
N MET A 1 78.44 2.11 -4.36
CA MET A 1 77.26 2.99 -4.52
C MET A 1 76.02 2.21 -4.07
N SER A 2 75.68 2.24 -2.78
CA SER A 2 74.44 1.61 -2.28
C SER A 2 73.29 2.63 -2.39
N ARG A 3 72.24 2.29 -3.13
CA ARG A 3 71.02 3.11 -3.22
C ARG A 3 70.08 2.75 -2.08
N LEU A 4 69.78 3.71 -1.22
CA LEU A 4 68.80 3.61 -0.15
C LEU A 4 67.39 3.83 -0.73
N PHE A 5 66.51 2.84 -0.66
CA PHE A 5 65.12 2.96 -1.09
C PHE A 5 64.25 3.31 0.13
N TYR A 6 63.68 4.52 0.16
CA TYR A 6 62.70 4.92 1.18
C TYR A 6 61.33 4.35 0.82
N PHE A 7 60.78 3.48 1.67
CA PHE A 7 59.42 2.97 1.55
C PHE A 7 58.47 3.96 2.26
N LEU A 8 57.66 4.68 1.48
CA LEU A 8 56.62 5.57 2.01
C LEU A 8 55.43 4.73 2.48
N LEU A 9 55.27 4.59 3.80
CA LEU A 9 54.15 3.88 4.42
C LEU A 9 52.94 4.83 4.51
N VAL A 10 51.98 4.70 3.59
CA VAL A 10 50.70 5.43 3.65
C VAL A 10 49.79 4.72 4.66
N LEU A 11 49.63 5.32 5.83
CA LEU A 11 48.69 4.89 6.87
C LEU A 11 47.27 5.30 6.44
N ALA A 12 46.52 4.37 5.84
CA ALA A 12 45.09 4.55 5.61
C ALA A 12 44.35 4.39 6.95
N ALA A 13 43.85 5.49 7.51
CA ALA A 13 42.97 5.44 8.66
C ALA A 13 41.64 4.78 8.24
N PRO A 14 41.14 3.76 8.97
CA PRO A 14 39.85 3.18 8.66
C PRO A 14 38.76 4.24 8.89
N ILE A 15 38.01 4.55 7.82
CA ILE A 15 36.78 5.33 7.93
C ILE A 15 35.81 4.46 8.74
N ILE A 16 35.63 4.79 10.01
CA ILE A 16 34.60 4.17 10.83
C ILE A 16 33.27 4.70 10.28
N VAL A 17 32.63 3.89 9.43
CA VAL A 17 31.23 4.08 9.10
C VAL A 17 30.45 3.78 10.39
N CYS A 18 30.12 4.81 11.15
CA CYS A 18 29.18 4.69 12.25
C CYS A 18 27.82 4.33 11.65
N GLY A 19 27.43 3.05 11.74
CA GLY A 19 26.11 2.61 11.33
C GLY A 19 25.05 3.33 12.15
N GLN A 20 24.12 4.01 11.47
CA GLN A 20 23.00 4.68 12.15
C GLN A 20 22.23 3.67 13.01
N SER A 21 22.03 4.03 14.28
CA SER A 21 21.25 3.24 15.23
C SER A 21 19.82 3.03 14.70
N LYS A 22 19.43 1.78 14.41
CA LYS A 22 18.14 1.39 13.81
C LYS A 22 17.04 1.17 14.85
N VAL A 23 17.20 1.61 16.10
CA VAL A 23 16.21 1.35 17.17
C VAL A 23 15.08 2.36 17.18
N ILE A 24 13.91 1.90 17.63
CA ILE A 24 12.75 2.75 17.89
C ILE A 24 13.03 3.61 19.13
N GLU A 25 13.08 4.92 18.93
CA GLU A 25 13.33 5.88 20.00
C GLU A 25 12.02 6.49 20.49
N LEU A 26 11.79 6.42 21.79
CA LEU A 26 10.72 7.19 22.44
C LEU A 26 11.10 8.66 22.45
N LYS A 27 10.24 9.51 21.89
CA LYS A 27 10.42 10.98 21.89
C LYS A 27 9.58 11.67 22.95
N HIS A 28 8.36 11.20 23.17
CA HIS A 28 7.46 11.76 24.19
C HIS A 28 6.45 10.71 24.66
N ALA A 29 6.09 10.78 25.93
CA ALA A 29 4.89 10.22 26.53
C ALA A 29 4.64 11.03 27.81
N ASP A 30 3.37 11.20 28.21
CA ASP A 30 3.07 11.92 29.45
C ASP A 30 3.42 11.08 30.69
N GLU A 31 3.40 9.76 30.53
CA GLU A 31 3.71 8.81 31.59
C GLU A 31 4.42 7.56 31.04
N LEU A 32 5.40 7.07 31.80
CA LEU A 32 6.15 5.85 31.53
C LEU A 32 6.17 4.99 32.79
N GLN A 33 5.70 3.75 32.66
CA GLN A 33 5.73 2.73 33.71
C GLN A 33 6.53 1.52 33.24
N GLY A 34 7.29 0.90 34.15
CA GLY A 34 7.87 -0.42 33.91
C GLY A 34 6.81 -1.50 34.16
N ARG A 35 6.75 -2.51 33.29
CA ARG A 35 5.84 -3.65 33.43
C ARG A 35 6.53 -4.94 33.03
N ILE A 36 6.07 -6.05 33.57
CA ILE A 36 6.45 -7.38 33.09
C ILE A 36 5.30 -7.94 32.24
N VAL A 37 5.60 -8.29 30.99
CA VAL A 37 4.65 -8.95 30.07
C VAL A 37 5.31 -10.23 29.57
N ASN A 38 4.69 -11.38 29.84
CA ASN A 38 5.21 -12.70 29.47
C ASN A 38 6.67 -12.95 29.92
N GLY A 39 7.05 -12.42 31.08
CA GLY A 39 8.40 -12.55 31.63
C GLY A 39 9.44 -11.57 31.08
N GLU A 40 9.06 -10.67 30.16
CA GLU A 40 9.93 -9.60 29.67
C GLU A 40 9.59 -8.25 30.32
N GLU A 41 10.61 -7.49 30.71
CA GLU A 41 10.45 -6.10 31.10
C GLU A 41 10.14 -5.21 29.88
N VAL A 42 8.98 -4.56 29.92
CA VAL A 42 8.50 -3.65 28.90
C VAL A 42 8.27 -2.26 29.49
N ARG A 43 8.36 -1.23 28.64
CA ARG A 43 7.91 0.12 28.99
C ARG A 43 6.48 0.29 28.54
N GLU A 44 5.58 0.51 29.49
CA GLU A 44 4.22 0.96 29.22
C GLU A 44 4.22 2.49 29.17
N LEU A 45 3.71 3.04 28.07
CA LEU A 45 3.74 4.46 27.73
C LEU A 45 2.32 4.94 27.56
N ILE A 46 1.94 6.03 28.23
CA ILE A 46 0.56 6.45 28.37
C ILE A 46 0.43 7.93 28.02
N ARG A 47 -0.55 8.22 27.16
CA ARG A 47 -0.94 9.52 26.58
C ARG A 47 0.15 10.20 25.75
N ASN A 48 -0.29 10.78 24.63
CA ASN A 48 0.55 11.57 23.71
C ASN A 48 1.84 10.85 23.28
N VAL A 49 1.79 9.53 23.12
CA VAL A 49 3.00 8.75 22.86
C VAL A 49 3.51 9.02 21.45
N HIS A 50 4.79 9.32 21.33
CA HIS A 50 5.47 9.60 20.06
C HIS A 50 6.81 8.88 19.97
N PHE A 51 7.02 8.12 18.91
CA PHE A 51 8.27 7.47 18.57
C PHE A 51 8.85 7.97 17.25
N LEU A 52 10.16 7.84 17.13
CA LEU A 52 10.93 8.13 15.92
C LEU A 52 11.92 7.00 15.64
N GLN A 53 12.07 6.62 14.37
CA GLN A 53 13.13 5.73 13.93
C GLN A 53 13.73 6.23 12.61
N PRO A 54 15.07 6.38 12.50
CA PRO A 54 15.73 6.65 11.23
C PRO A 54 15.44 5.55 10.20
N ALA A 55 15.15 5.94 8.96
CA ALA A 55 14.92 5.01 7.87
C ALA A 55 16.18 4.87 6.98
N GLU A 56 16.38 3.67 6.43
CA GLU A 56 17.40 3.46 5.40
C GLU A 56 17.07 4.28 4.16
N GLY A 57 18.09 4.88 3.54
CA GLY A 57 17.91 5.84 2.45
C GLY A 57 17.61 7.27 2.92
N GLY A 58 17.58 7.51 4.24
CA GLY A 58 17.32 8.82 4.84
C GLY A 58 15.87 8.96 5.32
N GLY A 59 15.60 10.07 6.01
CA GLY A 59 14.27 10.34 6.59
C GLY A 59 13.98 9.54 7.86
N PHE A 60 12.71 9.53 8.26
CA PHE A 60 12.28 8.93 9.53
C PHE A 60 10.89 8.30 9.41
N VAL A 61 10.72 7.18 10.11
CA VAL A 61 9.40 6.67 10.49
C VAL A 61 8.98 7.37 11.78
N ARG A 62 7.78 7.96 11.78
CA ARG A 62 7.18 8.59 12.96
C ARG A 62 5.93 7.84 13.35
N VAL A 63 5.76 7.58 14.64
CA VAL A 63 4.64 6.81 15.18
C VAL A 63 4.01 7.56 16.34
N TRP A 64 2.70 7.74 16.31
CA TRP A 64 1.90 8.31 17.40
C TRP A 64 0.79 7.36 17.81
N CYS A 65 0.43 7.40 19.09
CA CYS A 65 -0.71 6.69 19.66
C CYS A 65 -1.06 7.22 21.06
N ASP A 66 -2.17 6.75 21.62
CA ASP A 66 -2.57 7.09 22.98
C ASP A 66 -1.83 6.25 24.03
N ARG A 67 -1.52 4.99 23.72
CA ARG A 67 -0.81 4.07 24.62
C ARG A 67 0.08 3.12 23.83
N ALA A 68 1.25 2.78 24.38
CA ALA A 68 2.15 1.80 23.78
C ALA A 68 2.82 0.88 24.79
N LEU A 69 3.14 -0.35 24.37
CA LEU A 69 4.09 -1.23 25.04
C LEU A 69 5.36 -1.30 24.20
N GLN A 70 6.49 -0.84 24.74
CA GLN A 70 7.78 -0.89 24.08
C GLN A 70 8.65 -2.03 24.64
N TYR A 71 8.98 -2.97 23.76
CA TYR A 71 9.87 -4.10 23.98
C TYR A 71 11.25 -3.72 23.43
N ARG A 72 12.16 -3.31 24.31
CA ARG A 72 13.46 -2.76 23.89
C ARG A 72 14.39 -3.81 23.30
N THR A 73 14.38 -5.01 23.85
CA THR A 73 15.24 -6.13 23.38
C THR A 73 14.80 -6.62 22.00
N GLN A 74 13.48 -6.61 21.75
CA GLN A 74 12.87 -7.00 20.47
C GLN A 74 12.80 -5.86 19.45
N ASN A 75 13.21 -4.64 19.82
CA ASN A 75 13.01 -3.42 19.03
C ASN A 75 11.57 -3.32 18.45
N LYS A 76 10.56 -3.53 19.30
CA LYS A 76 9.15 -3.67 18.91
C LYS A 76 8.26 -2.76 19.76
N ILE A 77 7.22 -2.19 19.15
CA ILE A 77 6.17 -1.45 19.86
C ILE A 77 4.79 -2.01 19.49
N GLU A 78 3.97 -2.23 20.51
CA GLU A 78 2.53 -2.47 20.38
C GLU A 78 1.81 -1.14 20.66
N LEU A 79 0.87 -0.77 19.80
CA LEU A 79 0.27 0.56 19.72
C LEU A 79 -1.24 0.45 19.91
N PHE A 80 -1.80 1.32 20.75
CA PHE A 80 -3.21 1.29 21.12
C PHE A 80 -3.78 2.71 21.13
N GLY A 81 -4.94 2.89 20.50
CA GLY A 81 -5.66 4.15 20.41
C GLY A 81 -5.01 5.17 19.47
N ASN A 82 -5.82 5.73 18.57
CA ASN A 82 -5.42 6.80 17.65
C ASN A 82 -4.05 6.59 16.97
N VAL A 83 -3.79 5.36 16.52
CA VAL A 83 -2.49 5.00 15.95
C VAL A 83 -2.30 5.73 14.63
N LYS A 84 -1.17 6.41 14.50
CA LYS A 84 -0.76 7.10 13.28
C LYS A 84 0.70 6.81 12.99
N ILE A 85 0.98 6.30 11.80
CA ILE A 85 2.34 6.01 11.34
C ILE A 85 2.57 6.81 10.06
N ILE A 86 3.64 7.59 10.01
CA ILE A 86 4.03 8.38 8.84
C ILE A 86 5.41 7.98 8.37
N ARG A 87 5.53 7.72 7.07
CA ARG A 87 6.80 7.55 6.37
C ARG A 87 6.67 8.16 4.97
N ASP A 88 7.60 9.02 4.60
CA ASP A 88 7.62 9.72 3.32
C ASP A 88 6.27 10.42 3.05
N SER A 89 5.56 10.03 1.99
CA SER A 89 4.23 10.54 1.61
C SER A 89 3.06 9.68 2.12
N ILE A 90 3.35 8.61 2.87
CA ILE A 90 2.38 7.62 3.31
C ILE A 90 2.00 7.89 4.76
N THR A 91 0.70 7.97 5.02
CA THR A 91 0.12 7.98 6.37
C THR A 91 -0.76 6.76 6.56
N ILE A 92 -0.47 5.96 7.58
CA ILE A 92 -1.27 4.81 8.01
C ILE A 92 -1.94 5.18 9.33
N THR A 93 -3.23 4.92 9.45
CA THR A 93 -4.02 5.14 10.67
C THR A 93 -4.82 3.91 11.04
N SER A 94 -4.94 3.63 12.35
CA SER A 94 -5.68 2.49 12.89
C SER A 94 -6.02 2.68 14.37
N GLN A 95 -6.79 1.74 14.94
CA GLN A 95 -7.03 1.70 16.39
C GLN A 95 -5.93 0.96 17.13
N GLU A 96 -5.41 -0.12 16.56
CA GLU A 96 -4.31 -0.89 17.14
C GLU A 96 -3.32 -1.30 16.06
N GLY A 97 -2.10 -1.61 16.46
CA GLY A 97 -1.10 -2.16 15.57
C GLY A 97 0.18 -2.56 16.28
N THR A 98 1.04 -3.24 15.53
CA THR A 98 2.40 -3.57 15.99
C THR A 98 3.39 -3.07 14.96
N TYR A 99 4.45 -2.43 15.45
CA TYR A 99 5.56 -2.00 14.62
C TYR A 99 6.84 -2.68 15.08
N PHE A 100 7.51 -3.34 14.14
CA PHE A 100 8.76 -4.07 14.33
C PHE A 100 9.89 -3.23 13.75
N GLY A 101 10.75 -2.70 14.60
CA GLY A 101 11.80 -1.76 14.23
C GLY A 101 12.89 -2.39 13.36
N ASP A 102 13.24 -3.65 13.62
CA ASP A 102 14.33 -4.33 12.89
C ASP A 102 14.01 -4.55 11.40
N THR A 103 12.75 -4.86 11.09
CA THR A 103 12.26 -5.11 9.72
C THR A 103 11.45 -3.96 9.15
N ARG A 104 11.22 -2.91 9.95
CA ARG A 104 10.31 -1.77 9.68
C ARG A 104 8.96 -2.24 9.13
N PHE A 105 8.46 -3.31 9.72
CA PHE A 105 7.21 -3.96 9.40
C PHE A 105 6.09 -3.46 10.32
N VAL A 106 4.96 -3.09 9.73
CA VAL A 106 3.73 -2.72 10.45
C VAL A 106 2.69 -3.80 10.21
N GLU A 107 2.06 -4.28 11.28
CA GLU A 107 0.86 -5.11 11.22
C GLU A 107 -0.31 -4.40 11.92
N VAL A 108 -1.45 -4.36 11.23
CA VAL A 108 -2.68 -3.72 11.69
C VAL A 108 -3.81 -4.74 11.62
N ARG A 109 -4.54 -4.93 12.72
CA ARG A 109 -5.59 -5.97 12.83
C ARG A 109 -7.01 -5.41 12.95
N THR A 110 -7.16 -4.14 13.30
CA THR A 110 -8.44 -3.51 13.66
C THR A 110 -8.69 -2.23 12.88
N GLY A 111 -9.01 -2.39 11.59
CA GLY A 111 -9.29 -1.29 10.70
C GLY A 111 -8.01 -0.53 10.33
N VAL A 112 -7.80 -0.34 9.04
CA VAL A 112 -6.65 0.43 8.55
C VAL A 112 -7.11 1.40 7.48
N LYS A 113 -6.61 2.63 7.58
CA LYS A 113 -6.71 3.63 6.53
C LYS A 113 -5.31 4.08 6.14
N LEU A 114 -4.96 3.88 4.88
CA LEU A 114 -3.73 4.36 4.27
C LEU A 114 -4.06 5.54 3.35
N VAL A 115 -3.30 6.62 3.46
CA VAL A 115 -3.39 7.80 2.61
C VAL A 115 -2.05 8.03 1.91
N ARG A 116 -2.08 8.21 0.59
CA ARG A 116 -0.93 8.57 -0.26
C ARG A 116 -1.39 9.55 -1.33
N GLY A 117 -1.00 10.82 -1.21
CA GLY A 117 -1.48 11.87 -2.12
C GLY A 117 -3.00 12.01 -2.07
N ARG A 118 -3.68 11.83 -3.20
CA ARG A 118 -5.15 11.83 -3.30
C ARG A 118 -5.79 10.46 -3.10
N SER A 119 -4.99 9.40 -3.02
CA SER A 119 -5.49 8.03 -2.87
C SER A 119 -5.71 7.68 -1.42
N VAL A 120 -6.86 7.07 -1.13
CA VAL A 120 -7.25 6.57 0.18
C VAL A 120 -7.61 5.10 0.07
N LEU A 121 -6.91 4.26 0.83
CA LEU A 121 -7.22 2.83 0.96
C LEU A 121 -7.76 2.54 2.35
N THR A 122 -8.85 1.79 2.44
CA THR A 122 -9.39 1.25 3.71
C THR A 122 -9.51 -0.26 3.64
N ALA A 123 -9.23 -0.94 4.76
CA ALA A 123 -9.41 -2.39 4.91
C ALA A 123 -9.60 -2.77 6.38
N LYS A 124 -9.97 -4.04 6.66
CA LYS A 124 -10.02 -4.53 8.05
C LYS A 124 -8.64 -4.79 8.62
N THR A 125 -7.75 -5.40 7.82
CA THR A 125 -6.37 -5.68 8.24
C THR A 125 -5.37 -5.22 7.18
N GLY A 126 -4.15 -4.91 7.63
CA GLY A 126 -3.12 -4.37 6.77
C GLY A 126 -1.72 -4.74 7.26
N LYS A 127 -0.83 -4.94 6.29
CA LYS A 127 0.59 -5.19 6.48
C LYS A 127 1.36 -4.21 5.61
N TYR A 128 2.33 -3.52 6.19
CA TYR A 128 3.24 -2.63 5.44
C TYR A 128 4.68 -3.01 5.72
N TYR A 129 5.41 -3.34 4.65
CA TYR A 129 6.82 -3.72 4.67
C TYR A 129 7.62 -2.55 4.13
N SER A 130 8.13 -1.71 5.03
CA SER A 130 8.82 -0.48 4.65
C SER A 130 10.05 -0.75 3.77
N ASP A 131 10.81 -1.78 4.08
CA ASP A 131 12.07 -2.08 3.38
C ASP A 131 11.82 -2.70 2.01
N GLU A 132 10.83 -3.60 1.93
CA GLU A 132 10.35 -4.17 0.67
C GLU A 132 9.54 -3.17 -0.16
N LYS A 133 9.14 -2.04 0.42
CA LYS A 133 8.29 -1.04 -0.24
C LYS A 133 7.00 -1.69 -0.76
N ARG A 134 6.39 -2.54 0.10
CA ARG A 134 5.25 -3.40 -0.22
C ARG A 134 4.15 -3.26 0.83
N SER A 135 2.89 -3.32 0.39
CA SER A 135 1.74 -3.38 1.29
C SER A 135 0.78 -4.51 0.91
N HIS A 136 0.07 -5.03 1.90
CA HIS A 136 -0.91 -6.10 1.74
C HIS A 136 -2.10 -5.81 2.66
N PHE A 137 -3.27 -5.61 2.07
CA PHE A 137 -4.52 -5.34 2.75
C PHE A 137 -5.53 -6.45 2.46
N THR A 138 -6.32 -6.82 3.48
CA THR A 138 -7.31 -7.89 3.35
C THR A 138 -8.61 -7.55 4.05
N THR A 139 -9.69 -8.17 3.56
CA THR A 139 -11.08 -8.06 4.01
C THR A 139 -11.67 -6.67 3.77
N ASN A 140 -12.64 -6.60 2.85
CA ASN A 140 -13.36 -5.38 2.47
C ASN A 140 -12.41 -4.25 2.06
N VAL A 141 -11.45 -4.56 1.20
CA VAL A 141 -10.50 -3.56 0.73
C VAL A 141 -11.22 -2.61 -0.22
N LYS A 142 -11.07 -1.30 0.03
CA LYS A 142 -11.56 -0.24 -0.84
C LYS A 142 -10.46 0.78 -1.08
N LEU A 143 -10.08 0.98 -2.32
CA LEU A 143 -9.17 2.02 -2.78
C LEU A 143 -9.99 3.07 -3.53
N VAL A 144 -9.84 4.33 -3.13
CA VAL A 144 -10.47 5.48 -3.80
C VAL A 144 -9.35 6.42 -4.23
N ASP A 145 -9.37 6.82 -5.50
CA ASP A 145 -8.56 7.92 -6.03
C ASP A 145 -9.45 8.97 -6.71
N SER A 146 -8.86 9.88 -7.50
CA SER A 146 -9.62 10.96 -8.14
C SER A 146 -10.49 10.51 -9.32
N MET A 147 -10.19 9.36 -9.92
CA MET A 147 -10.83 8.88 -11.16
C MET A 147 -11.66 7.62 -10.95
N SER A 148 -11.31 6.84 -9.93
CA SER A 148 -11.82 5.49 -9.76
C SER A 148 -11.98 5.06 -8.32
N THR A 149 -12.82 4.04 -8.13
CA THR A 149 -12.93 3.26 -6.89
C THR A 149 -12.74 1.80 -7.20
N VAL A 150 -11.86 1.13 -6.47
CA VAL A 150 -11.66 -0.32 -6.54
C VAL A 150 -12.07 -0.96 -5.22
N THR A 151 -12.94 -1.96 -5.26
CA THR A 151 -13.23 -2.84 -4.12
C THR A 151 -12.82 -4.26 -4.41
N CYS A 152 -12.27 -4.96 -3.41
CA CYS A 152 -11.87 -6.37 -3.50
C CYS A 152 -11.70 -7.02 -2.11
N ASP A 153 -11.46 -8.33 -2.09
CA ASP A 153 -11.17 -9.07 -0.86
C ASP A 153 -9.73 -8.83 -0.38
N THR A 154 -8.77 -8.75 -1.32
CA THR A 154 -7.34 -8.58 -1.03
C THR A 154 -6.70 -7.63 -2.03
N MET A 155 -5.81 -6.76 -1.55
CA MET A 155 -4.99 -5.90 -2.40
C MET A 155 -3.53 -5.93 -1.96
N ILE A 156 -2.63 -6.09 -2.92
CA ILE A 156 -1.19 -5.99 -2.74
C ILE A 156 -0.69 -4.83 -3.59
N TYR A 157 0.16 -3.98 -3.02
CA TYR A 157 0.81 -2.91 -3.76
C TYR A 157 2.33 -2.96 -3.59
N PHE A 158 3.04 -2.85 -4.72
CA PHE A 158 4.49 -2.81 -4.82
C PHE A 158 4.91 -1.42 -5.28
N GLU A 159 5.46 -0.61 -4.38
CA GLU A 159 5.80 0.79 -4.65
C GLU A 159 6.99 0.92 -5.62
N ARG A 160 7.94 -0.02 -5.59
CA ARG A 160 9.09 -0.05 -6.51
C ARG A 160 8.66 -0.16 -7.99
N ASP A 161 7.62 -0.95 -8.24
CA ASP A 161 7.10 -1.21 -9.59
C ASP A 161 5.89 -0.33 -9.92
N ALA A 162 5.44 0.49 -8.96
CA ALA A 162 4.15 1.19 -8.98
C ALA A 162 3.00 0.28 -9.46
N ARG A 163 2.92 -0.91 -8.86
CA ARG A 163 2.06 -2.02 -9.32
C ARG A 163 1.11 -2.47 -8.22
N SER A 164 -0.17 -2.54 -8.54
CA SER A 164 -1.22 -3.07 -7.65
C SER A 164 -1.85 -4.34 -8.20
N ILE A 165 -2.18 -5.25 -7.30
CA ILE A 165 -2.89 -6.50 -7.58
C ILE A 165 -4.09 -6.55 -6.64
N ALA A 166 -5.29 -6.55 -7.20
CA ALA A 166 -6.54 -6.79 -6.48
C ALA A 166 -7.02 -8.21 -6.79
N VAL A 167 -7.49 -8.93 -5.78
CA VAL A 167 -7.95 -10.33 -5.88
C VAL A 167 -9.22 -10.52 -5.06
N GLY A 168 -10.15 -11.28 -5.62
CA GLY A 168 -11.41 -11.65 -4.99
C GLY A 168 -12.44 -10.53 -5.10
N ASN A 169 -13.60 -10.85 -5.68
CA ASN A 169 -14.75 -9.95 -5.82
C ASN A 169 -14.37 -8.54 -6.32
N VAL A 170 -13.52 -8.46 -7.35
CA VAL A 170 -13.02 -7.18 -7.83
C VAL A 170 -14.14 -6.41 -8.53
N ARG A 171 -14.34 -5.17 -8.12
CA ARG A 171 -15.17 -4.17 -8.79
C ARG A 171 -14.35 -2.89 -8.92
N LEU A 172 -14.16 -2.44 -10.16
CA LEU A 172 -13.56 -1.16 -10.52
C LEU A 172 -14.66 -0.26 -11.06
N ASP A 173 -14.97 0.80 -10.34
CA ASP A 173 -15.85 1.88 -10.79
C ASP A 173 -14.99 3.01 -11.35
N ASP A 174 -15.07 3.24 -12.66
CA ASP A 174 -14.50 4.39 -13.35
C ASP A 174 -15.57 5.49 -13.43
N VAL A 175 -15.36 6.55 -12.65
CA VAL A 175 -16.32 7.64 -12.49
C VAL A 175 -16.38 8.52 -13.74
N GLU A 176 -15.26 8.69 -14.43
CA GLU A 176 -15.17 9.54 -15.63
C GLU A 176 -15.98 8.93 -16.79
N ASN A 177 -15.88 7.61 -16.95
CA ASN A 177 -16.50 6.88 -18.05
C ASN A 177 -17.87 6.26 -17.74
N ALA A 178 -18.42 6.51 -16.55
CA ALA A 178 -19.65 5.90 -16.05
C ALA A 178 -19.68 4.37 -16.26
N SER A 179 -18.54 3.72 -15.99
CA SER A 179 -18.35 2.30 -16.26
C SER A 179 -17.90 1.53 -15.02
N THR A 180 -18.38 0.31 -14.89
CA THR A 180 -17.99 -0.63 -13.84
C THR A 180 -17.42 -1.89 -14.48
N VAL A 181 -16.22 -2.29 -14.07
CA VAL A 181 -15.60 -3.56 -14.45
C VAL A 181 -15.58 -4.52 -13.28
N PHE A 182 -16.09 -5.73 -13.49
CA PHE A 182 -16.10 -6.82 -12.53
C PHE A 182 -15.13 -7.93 -12.97
N GLY A 183 -14.48 -8.57 -12.00
CA GLY A 183 -13.64 -9.75 -12.25
C GLY A 183 -13.13 -10.41 -10.98
N ASP A 184 -12.45 -11.55 -11.15
CA ASP A 184 -11.82 -12.27 -10.03
C ASP A 184 -10.53 -11.59 -9.55
N SER A 185 -9.87 -10.87 -10.45
CA SER A 185 -8.59 -10.21 -10.18
C SER A 185 -8.37 -9.02 -11.11
N LEU A 186 -7.54 -8.09 -10.68
CA LEU A 186 -7.13 -6.94 -11.46
C LEU A 186 -5.66 -6.65 -11.19
N LEU A 187 -4.91 -6.39 -12.25
CA LEU A 187 -3.51 -5.97 -12.21
C LEU A 187 -3.43 -4.57 -12.79
N HIS A 188 -2.86 -3.63 -12.03
CA HIS A 188 -2.70 -2.25 -12.48
C HIS A 188 -1.25 -1.76 -12.32
N PHE A 189 -0.78 -1.00 -13.29
CA PHE A 189 0.54 -0.38 -13.31
C PHE A 189 0.37 1.14 -13.48
N GLU A 190 0.71 1.90 -12.43
CA GLU A 190 0.53 3.36 -12.39
C GLU A 190 1.37 4.06 -13.47
N GLN A 191 2.65 3.66 -13.61
CA GLN A 191 3.59 4.27 -14.55
C GLN A 191 3.18 4.10 -16.02
N ARG A 192 2.58 2.95 -16.36
CA ARG A 192 2.13 2.64 -17.73
C ARG A 192 0.67 3.03 -17.96
N ARG A 193 -0.02 3.50 -16.91
CA ARG A 193 -1.48 3.67 -16.84
C ARG A 193 -2.23 2.52 -17.53
N PHE A 194 -1.85 1.31 -17.15
CA PHE A 194 -2.32 0.08 -17.76
C PHE A 194 -3.01 -0.79 -16.71
N THR A 195 -4.20 -1.28 -17.05
CA THR A 195 -4.98 -2.20 -16.23
C THR A 195 -5.29 -3.46 -17.03
N LEU A 196 -5.12 -4.63 -16.41
CA LEU A 196 -5.53 -5.93 -16.94
C LEU A 196 -6.51 -6.57 -15.96
N VAL A 197 -7.66 -6.99 -16.48
CA VAL A 197 -8.65 -7.81 -15.78
C VAL A 197 -8.75 -9.14 -16.50
N PRO A 198 -8.04 -10.19 -16.04
CA PRO A 198 -8.06 -11.49 -16.69
C PRO A 198 -9.27 -12.31 -16.24
N LYS A 199 -9.50 -13.42 -16.94
CA LYS A 199 -10.46 -14.49 -16.59
C LYS A 199 -11.91 -14.00 -16.51
N ASN A 200 -12.54 -13.88 -17.67
CA ASN A 200 -13.97 -13.65 -17.82
C ASN A 200 -14.50 -12.36 -17.16
N PRO A 201 -13.85 -11.20 -17.36
CA PRO A 201 -14.37 -9.94 -16.82
C PRO A 201 -15.70 -9.54 -17.46
N ARG A 202 -16.44 -8.69 -16.74
CA ARG A 202 -17.69 -8.09 -17.19
C ARG A 202 -17.60 -6.58 -17.04
N LEU A 203 -17.85 -5.85 -18.11
CA LEU A 203 -17.96 -4.40 -18.08
C LEU A 203 -19.43 -4.02 -18.22
N LEU A 204 -19.91 -3.15 -17.34
CA LEU A 204 -21.20 -2.48 -17.44
C LEU A 204 -20.91 -0.99 -17.65
N GLN A 205 -21.42 -0.42 -18.73
CA GLN A 205 -21.39 1.01 -18.96
C GLN A 205 -22.82 1.54 -18.95
N ILE A 206 -23.04 2.63 -18.22
CA ILE A 206 -24.34 3.28 -18.11
C ILE A 206 -24.27 4.55 -18.96
N ASP A 207 -25.05 4.61 -20.02
CA ASP A 207 -25.24 5.79 -20.84
C ASP A 207 -26.63 6.37 -20.53
N THR A 208 -26.71 7.67 -20.25
CA THR A 208 -28.00 8.34 -20.03
C THR A 208 -28.29 9.18 -21.26
N ALA A 209 -29.28 8.75 -22.04
CA ALA A 209 -29.71 9.50 -23.21
C ALA A 209 -30.35 10.85 -22.82
N ALA A 210 -30.38 11.79 -23.76
CA ALA A 210 -30.89 13.15 -23.55
C ALA A 210 -32.39 13.21 -23.17
N ASP A 211 -33.13 12.12 -23.35
CA ASP A 211 -34.53 11.93 -22.96
C ASP A 211 -34.70 11.27 -21.57
N GLY A 212 -33.60 10.97 -20.88
CA GLY A 212 -33.61 10.31 -19.58
C GLY A 212 -33.71 8.78 -19.65
N ALA A 213 -33.71 8.18 -20.84
CA ALA A 213 -33.62 6.73 -20.97
C ALA A 213 -32.21 6.24 -20.57
N ILE A 214 -32.16 5.25 -19.68
CA ILE A 214 -30.91 4.59 -19.30
C ILE A 214 -30.62 3.52 -20.35
N ASP A 215 -29.59 3.72 -21.18
CA ASP A 215 -29.08 2.73 -22.11
C ASP A 215 -27.83 2.07 -21.52
N SER A 216 -27.97 0.84 -21.07
CA SER A 216 -26.88 0.09 -20.44
C SER A 216 -26.21 -0.82 -21.46
N MET A 217 -24.89 -0.71 -21.56
CA MET A 217 -24.08 -1.62 -22.36
C MET A 217 -23.37 -2.63 -21.46
N LEU A 218 -23.55 -3.92 -21.76
CA LEU A 218 -22.82 -5.02 -21.13
C LEU A 218 -21.79 -5.57 -22.12
N VAL A 219 -20.55 -5.70 -21.65
CA VAL A 219 -19.47 -6.36 -22.40
C VAL A 219 -18.91 -7.51 -21.57
N THR A 220 -18.71 -8.67 -22.18
CA THR A 220 -18.00 -9.81 -21.59
C THR A 220 -16.92 -10.29 -22.54
N SER A 221 -15.81 -10.81 -22.02
CA SER A 221 -14.72 -11.36 -22.84
C SER A 221 -13.86 -12.31 -22.01
N ARG A 222 -12.82 -12.93 -22.58
CA ARG A 222 -11.85 -13.74 -21.80
C ARG A 222 -10.96 -12.87 -20.93
N SER A 223 -10.57 -11.71 -21.42
CA SER A 223 -9.82 -10.70 -20.66
C SER A 223 -10.13 -9.30 -21.16
N MET A 224 -9.85 -8.30 -20.31
CA MET A 224 -10.02 -6.89 -20.62
C MET A 224 -8.75 -6.12 -20.27
N GLU A 225 -8.37 -5.20 -21.15
CA GLU A 225 -7.24 -4.30 -20.97
C GLU A 225 -7.72 -2.85 -21.06
N SER A 226 -7.21 -1.99 -20.18
CA SER A 226 -7.41 -0.55 -20.24
C SER A 226 -6.05 0.14 -20.34
N TYR A 227 -5.96 1.09 -21.26
CA TYR A 227 -4.79 1.95 -21.46
C TYR A 227 -5.26 3.40 -21.32
N GLN A 228 -4.56 4.21 -20.53
CA GLN A 228 -4.91 5.63 -20.33
C GLN A 228 -3.79 6.59 -20.76
N ASP A 229 -2.85 6.12 -21.59
CA ASP A 229 -1.76 6.90 -22.18
C ASP A 229 -1.32 6.26 -23.52
N PRO A 230 -1.28 6.97 -24.67
CA PRO A 230 -1.67 8.37 -24.92
C PRO A 230 -3.15 8.56 -25.29
N THR A 231 -3.88 7.47 -25.54
CA THR A 231 -5.32 7.50 -25.79
C THR A 231 -6.01 6.58 -24.80
N GLN A 232 -7.07 7.09 -24.15
CA GLN A 232 -7.92 6.25 -23.32
C GLN A 232 -8.60 5.22 -24.23
N ARG A 233 -8.28 3.94 -24.05
CA ARG A 233 -8.91 2.85 -24.79
C ARG A 233 -9.13 1.65 -23.89
N PHE A 234 -10.25 0.99 -24.14
CA PHE A 234 -10.61 -0.28 -23.53
C PHE A 234 -10.61 -1.37 -24.60
N VAL A 235 -9.99 -2.51 -24.29
CA VAL A 235 -9.85 -3.63 -25.22
C VAL A 235 -10.40 -4.88 -24.56
N ALA A 236 -11.51 -5.40 -25.09
CA ALA A 236 -12.03 -6.70 -24.75
C ALA A 236 -11.44 -7.76 -25.70
N LEU A 237 -10.84 -8.81 -25.14
CA LEU A 237 -10.08 -9.82 -25.88
C LEU A 237 -10.70 -11.21 -25.72
N ASP A 238 -10.84 -11.91 -26.86
CA ASP A 238 -11.41 -13.25 -27.03
C ASP A 238 -12.84 -13.47 -26.51
N SER A 239 -13.62 -14.26 -27.25
CA SER A 239 -14.99 -14.64 -26.89
C SER A 239 -15.85 -13.43 -26.45
N VAL A 240 -15.64 -12.29 -27.11
CA VAL A 240 -16.27 -11.01 -26.79
C VAL A 240 -17.74 -11.08 -27.12
N LYS A 241 -18.58 -10.62 -26.19
CA LYS A 241 -20.01 -10.41 -26.40
C LYS A 241 -20.37 -9.02 -25.90
N ILE A 242 -21.12 -8.29 -26.71
CA ILE A 242 -21.63 -6.96 -26.39
C ILE A 242 -23.15 -7.02 -26.49
N ALA A 243 -23.83 -6.44 -25.52
CA ALA A 243 -25.28 -6.27 -25.52
C ALA A 243 -25.65 -4.85 -25.07
N ARG A 244 -26.58 -4.21 -25.78
CA ARG A 244 -27.09 -2.86 -25.51
C ARG A 244 -28.51 -2.76 -26.07
N GLY A 245 -29.54 -2.73 -25.22
CA GLY A 245 -30.93 -2.87 -25.66
C GLY A 245 -31.12 -4.12 -26.54
N ASP A 246 -31.66 -3.93 -27.74
CA ASP A 246 -31.85 -5.00 -28.74
C ASP A 246 -30.60 -5.29 -29.59
N LEU A 247 -29.53 -4.50 -29.43
CA LEU A 247 -28.27 -4.71 -30.14
C LEU A 247 -27.42 -5.77 -29.43
N ALA A 248 -26.96 -6.76 -30.20
CA ALA A 248 -25.97 -7.72 -29.75
C ALA A 248 -24.86 -7.90 -30.82
N ALA A 249 -23.62 -8.07 -30.36
CA ALA A 249 -22.47 -8.36 -31.22
C ALA A 249 -21.53 -9.36 -30.56
N THR A 250 -20.82 -10.14 -31.37
CA THR A 250 -19.83 -11.13 -30.91
C THR A 250 -18.54 -11.02 -31.72
N ALA A 251 -17.38 -11.17 -31.06
CA ALA A 251 -16.07 -11.18 -31.72
C ALA A 251 -15.08 -12.14 -31.04
N GLY A 252 -14.16 -12.72 -31.80
CA GLY A 252 -13.16 -13.67 -31.31
C GLY A 252 -13.47 -15.13 -31.66
N ARG A 253 -12.54 -16.03 -31.33
CA ARG A 253 -12.67 -17.48 -31.52
C ARG A 253 -13.15 -18.19 -30.25
#